data_AF-A0AAE0APS6-F1
#
_entry.id   AF-A0AAE0APS6-F1
#
_cell.length_a   1.000
_cell.length_b   1.000
_cell.length_c   1.000
_cell.angle_alpha   90.00
_cell.angle_beta   90.00
_cell.angle_gamma   90.00
#
_symmetry.space_group_name_H-M   'P 1'
#
loop_
_entity.id
_entity.type
_entity.pdbx_description
1 polymer ?
#
loop_
_entity_poly.entity_id
_entity_poly.type
_entity_poly.pdbx_seq_one_letter_code
_entity_poly.pdbx_strand_id
1 'polypeptide(L)'
;MDVKLCAGESFIWQSLLWGRDLLREGTRKRVGYGSTVSIYEDRWNPWPTTFIVVSPQKRDDLVLVSQLKIALGGWDGPLILDNFVGVDVGAILSIPTGNA
;
A
#
# COMPACT_ATOMS: atom_id res chain seq x y z
N MET A 1 12.37 11.00 -24.05
CA MET A 1 11.87 12.38 -23.94
C MET A 1 13.07 13.23 -23.55
N ASP A 2 13.60 13.99 -24.50
CA ASP A 2 14.81 14.80 -24.31
C ASP A 2 14.49 16.07 -23.52
N VAL A 3 15.01 16.13 -22.29
CA VAL A 3 14.96 17.33 -21.47
C VAL A 3 16.07 18.27 -21.95
N LYS A 4 15.67 19.37 -22.58
CA LYS A 4 16.58 20.42 -23.04
C LYS A 4 17.17 21.12 -21.82
N LEU A 5 18.47 20.89 -21.58
CA LEU A 5 19.21 21.42 -20.44
C LEU A 5 19.36 22.95 -20.54
N CYS A 6 18.80 23.67 -19.56
CA CYS A 6 19.16 25.08 -19.34
C CYS A 6 20.42 25.15 -18.48
N ALA A 7 21.44 25.83 -18.98
CA ALA A 7 22.70 26.05 -18.29
C ALA A 7 22.49 26.91 -17.03
N GLY A 8 22.51 26.31 -15.84
CA GLY A 8 22.42 27.02 -14.57
C GLY A 8 21.87 26.22 -13.39
N GLU A 9 21.21 25.09 -13.63
CA GLU A 9 20.62 24.27 -12.56
C GLU A 9 21.54 23.10 -12.18
N SER A 10 21.70 22.86 -10.88
CA SER A 10 22.53 21.75 -10.39
C SER A 10 21.97 20.42 -10.87
N PHE A 11 22.79 19.64 -11.58
CA PHE A 11 22.48 18.26 -11.97
C PHE A 11 22.06 17.39 -10.79
N ILE A 12 22.56 17.68 -9.57
CA ILE A 12 22.17 16.97 -8.34
C ILE A 12 20.71 17.25 -8.00
N TRP A 13 20.27 18.50 -8.06
CA TRP A 13 18.89 18.87 -7.76
C TRP A 13 17.91 18.30 -8.78
N GLN A 14 18.28 18.28 -10.07
CA GLN A 14 17.46 17.67 -11.12
C GLN A 14 17.36 16.15 -10.95
N SER A 15 18.46 15.48 -10.62
CA SER A 15 18.48 14.03 -10.35
C SER A 15 17.64 13.69 -9.12
N LEU A 16 17.68 14.52 -8.06
CA LEU A 16 16.87 14.34 -6.87
C LEU A 16 15.37 14.56 -7.15
N LEU A 17 15.03 15.58 -7.94
CA LEU A 17 13.64 15.85 -8.34
C LEU A 17 13.07 14.71 -9.18
N TRP A 18 13.85 14.17 -10.12
CA TRP A 18 13.46 12.98 -10.88
C TRP A 18 13.30 11.76 -9.96
N GLY A 19 14.25 11.55 -9.05
CA GLY A 19 14.20 10.47 -8.07
C GLY A 19 13.00 10.58 -7.12
N ARG A 20 12.53 11.79 -6.79
CA ARG A 20 11.34 11.99 -5.95
C ARG A 20 10.09 11.37 -6.57
N ASP A 21 9.89 11.55 -7.87
CA ASP A 21 8.69 11.07 -8.54
C ASP A 21 8.74 9.53 -8.69
N LEU A 22 9.93 8.98 -8.98
CA LEU A 22 10.19 7.54 -8.94
C LEU A 22 9.94 6.93 -7.56
N LEU A 23 10.41 7.59 -6.49
CA LEU A 23 10.17 7.16 -5.11
C LEU A 23 8.68 7.18 -4.79
N ARG A 24 7.93 8.23 -5.20
CA ARG A 24 6.47 8.28 -5.00
C ARG A 24 5.78 7.09 -5.65
N GLU A 25 6.19 6.69 -6.84
CA GLU A 25 5.62 5.52 -7.52
C GLU A 25 5.94 4.20 -6.80
N GLY A 26 7.17 4.04 -6.30
CA GLY A 26 7.61 2.84 -5.59
C GLY A 26 7.23 2.77 -4.11
N THR A 27 6.77 3.87 -3.51
CA THR A 27 6.41 3.89 -2.09
C THR A 27 5.04 3.31 -1.78
N ARG A 28 4.97 2.58 -0.66
CA ARG A 28 3.72 2.05 -0.08
C ARG A 28 3.48 2.62 1.32
N LYS A 29 2.21 2.79 1.70
CA LYS A 29 1.82 3.13 3.07
C LYS A 29 2.17 1.98 4.00
N ARG A 30 2.89 2.28 5.08
CA ARG A 30 3.17 1.31 6.15
C ARG A 30 1.89 1.09 6.96
N VAL A 31 1.51 -0.18 7.11
CA VAL A 31 0.33 -0.56 7.89
C VAL A 31 0.70 -0.59 9.38
N GLY A 32 0.19 0.38 10.13
CA GLY A 32 0.17 0.37 11.60
C GLY A 32 -1.12 -0.29 12.11
N TYR A 33 -1.94 0.45 12.85
CA TYR A 33 -3.32 0.02 13.15
C TYR A 33 -4.23 0.07 11.92
N GLY A 34 -3.93 0.94 10.94
CA GLY A 34 -4.66 1.00 9.67
C GLY A 34 -5.91 1.91 9.67
N SER A 35 -6.07 2.76 10.69
CA SER A 35 -7.22 3.68 10.81
C SER A 35 -7.22 4.85 9.82
N THR A 36 -6.13 5.07 9.10
CA THR A 36 -5.97 6.12 8.08
C THR A 36 -5.58 5.57 6.71
N VAL A 37 -5.63 4.24 6.56
CA VAL A 37 -5.27 3.54 5.33
C VAL A 37 -6.54 2.96 4.73
N SER A 38 -6.90 3.42 3.53
CA SER A 38 -8.01 2.88 2.76
C SER A 38 -7.64 1.51 2.18
N ILE A 39 -8.58 0.56 2.21
CA ILE A 39 -8.38 -0.79 1.68
C ILE A 39 -8.12 -0.75 0.17
N TYR A 40 -8.89 0.04 -0.57
CA TYR A 40 -8.91 0.03 -2.04
C TYR A 40 -8.20 1.24 -2.68
N GLU A 41 -8.07 2.36 -1.98
CA GLU A 41 -7.49 3.58 -2.57
C GLU A 41 -5.98 3.71 -2.30
N ASP A 42 -5.50 3.13 -1.20
CA ASP A 42 -4.11 3.29 -0.78
C ASP A 42 -3.22 2.13 -1.25
N ARG A 43 -1.97 2.47 -1.59
CA ARG A 43 -0.92 1.48 -1.86
C ARG A 43 -0.37 0.91 -0.56
N TRP A 44 -0.99 -0.12 0.02
CA TRP A 44 -0.56 -0.71 1.30
C TRP A 44 -0.36 -2.23 1.25
N ASN A 45 -1.03 -2.92 0.34
CA ASN A 45 -0.99 -4.37 0.19
C ASN A 45 0.36 -4.79 -0.43
N PRO A 46 1.11 -5.76 0.10
CA PRO A 46 2.38 -6.21 -0.46
C PRO A 46 2.21 -7.07 -1.73
N TRP A 47 1.32 -6.65 -2.63
CA TRP A 47 1.17 -7.25 -3.94
C TRP A 47 2.29 -6.74 -4.89
N PRO A 48 3.01 -7.61 -5.62
CA PRO A 48 4.22 -7.22 -6.34
C PRO A 48 4.03 -6.17 -7.44
N THR A 49 2.82 -6.03 -7.99
CA THR A 49 2.60 -5.24 -9.20
C THR A 49 2.02 -3.85 -8.92
N THR A 50 1.02 -3.74 -8.05
CA THR A 50 0.22 -2.50 -7.89
C THR A 50 0.24 -1.93 -6.47
N PHE A 51 0.60 -2.74 -5.48
CA PHE A 51 0.45 -2.46 -4.05
C PHE A 51 -0.98 -2.15 -3.57
N ILE A 52 -1.99 -2.36 -4.42
CA ILE A 52 -3.42 -2.12 -4.15
C ILE A 52 -4.13 -3.46 -4.16
N VAL A 53 -5.18 -3.58 -3.36
CA VAL A 53 -6.09 -4.75 -3.35
C VAL A 53 -6.77 -4.88 -4.72
N VAL A 54 -6.76 -6.09 -5.29
CA VAL A 54 -7.42 -6.38 -6.58
C VAL A 54 -8.77 -7.09 -6.42
N SER A 55 -9.04 -7.58 -5.21
CA SER A 55 -10.32 -8.19 -4.86
C SER A 55 -11.48 -7.23 -5.12
N PRO A 56 -12.63 -7.71 -5.62
CA PRO A 56 -13.82 -6.89 -5.73
C PRO A 56 -14.32 -6.52 -4.32
N GLN A 57 -14.74 -5.26 -4.15
CA GLN A 57 -15.36 -4.84 -2.91
C GLN A 57 -16.73 -5.50 -2.74
N LYS A 58 -16.81 -6.49 -1.85
CA LYS A 58 -18.07 -7.18 -1.50
C LYS A 58 -18.88 -6.44 -0.45
N ARG A 59 -18.22 -5.58 0.33
CA ARG A 59 -18.74 -4.96 1.55
C ARG A 59 -18.43 -3.48 1.56
N ASP A 60 -19.46 -2.65 1.64
CA ASP A 60 -19.33 -1.19 1.68
C ASP A 60 -18.86 -0.69 3.05
N ASP A 61 -19.04 -1.49 4.10
CA ASP A 61 -18.59 -1.15 5.46
C ASP A 61 -17.09 -1.36 5.67
N LEU A 62 -16.41 -2.11 4.80
CA LEU A 62 -14.96 -2.33 4.83
C LEU A 62 -14.23 -1.27 3.99
N VAL A 63 -13.93 -0.14 4.61
CA VAL A 63 -13.25 1.00 3.97
C VAL A 63 -11.80 1.12 4.43
N LEU A 64 -11.52 0.88 5.72
CA LEU A 64 -10.22 1.09 6.35
C LEU A 64 -9.56 -0.23 6.75
N VAL A 65 -8.23 -0.29 6.62
CA VAL A 65 -7.43 -1.47 6.97
C VAL A 65 -7.58 -1.86 8.43
N SER A 66 -7.86 -0.91 9.33
CA SER A 66 -8.14 -1.20 10.74
C SER A 66 -9.36 -2.09 10.96
N GLN A 67 -10.32 -2.11 10.04
CA GLN A 67 -11.52 -2.94 10.14
C GLN A 67 -11.23 -4.40 9.77
N LEU A 68 -10.06 -4.67 9.17
CA LEU A 68 -9.58 -6.03 8.88
C LEU A 68 -8.81 -6.64 10.06
N LYS A 69 -8.77 -5.94 11.21
CA LYS A 69 -8.01 -6.36 12.39
C LYS A 69 -8.91 -6.71 13.56
N ILE A 70 -8.47 -7.70 14.34
CA ILE A 70 -9.06 -8.01 15.64
C ILE A 70 -8.61 -6.99 16.69
N ALA A 71 -9.35 -6.89 17.80
CA ALA A 71 -9.04 -5.95 18.89
C ALA A 71 -7.62 -6.09 19.47
N LEU A 72 -7.03 -7.28 19.39
CA LEU A 72 -5.65 -7.58 19.81
C LEU A 72 -4.57 -7.06 18.84
N GLY A 73 -4.95 -6.45 17.70
CA GLY A 73 -4.05 -5.86 16.71
C GLY A 73 -3.56 -6.80 15.60
N GLY A 74 -3.95 -8.08 15.68
CA GLY A 74 -3.75 -9.09 14.64
C GLY A 74 -4.73 -8.95 13.47
N TRP A 75 -4.48 -9.68 12.38
CA TRP A 75 -5.40 -9.78 11.25
C TRP A 75 -6.62 -10.66 11.59
N ASP A 76 -7.81 -10.27 11.15
CA ASP A 76 -9.01 -11.10 11.19
C ASP A 76 -9.01 -12.07 9.99
N GLY A 77 -8.38 -13.23 10.18
CA GLY A 77 -8.22 -14.25 9.14
C GLY A 77 -9.54 -14.69 8.49
N PRO A 78 -10.58 -15.08 9.25
CA PRO A 78 -11.88 -15.43 8.69
C PRO A 78 -12.51 -14.32 7.85
N LEU A 79 -12.49 -13.08 8.34
CA LEU A 79 -13.01 -11.93 7.58
C LEU A 79 -12.24 -11.72 6.27
N ILE A 80 -10.92 -11.83 6.32
CA ILE A 80 -10.05 -11.65 5.15
C ILE A 80 -10.31 -12.76 4.12
N LEU A 81 -10.43 -14.02 4.56
CA LEU A 81 -10.66 -15.15 3.66
C LEU A 81 -12.02 -15.05 2.94
N ASP A 82 -13.04 -14.50 3.60
CA ASP A 82 -14.38 -14.32 3.02
C ASP A 82 -14.44 -13.16 2.02
N ASN A 83 -13.66 -12.10 2.25
CA ASN A 83 -13.77 -10.85 1.49
C ASN A 83 -12.76 -10.71 0.34
N PHE A 84 -11.59 -11.35 0.42
CA PHE A 84 -10.51 -11.18 -0.54
C PHE A 84 -10.20 -12.44 -1.34
N VAL A 85 -9.63 -12.27 -2.55
CA VAL A 85 -9.12 -13.38 -3.37
C VAL A 85 -7.81 -13.91 -2.78
N GLY A 86 -7.49 -15.19 -3.03
CA GLY A 86 -6.34 -15.86 -2.38
C GLY A 86 -4.99 -15.13 -2.52
N VAL A 87 -4.82 -14.41 -3.64
CA VAL A 87 -3.69 -13.52 -3.89
C VAL A 87 -3.57 -12.41 -2.84
N ASP A 88 -4.67 -11.68 -2.60
CA ASP A 88 -4.72 -10.60 -1.62
C ASP A 88 -4.70 -11.16 -0.20
N VAL A 89 -5.35 -12.31 0.05
CA VAL A 89 -5.29 -12.99 1.34
C VAL A 89 -3.84 -13.31 1.71
N GLY A 90 -3.08 -13.94 0.80
CA GLY A 90 -1.68 -14.28 1.04
C GLY A 90 -0.82 -13.05 1.28
N ALA A 91 -1.05 -11.98 0.51
CA ALA A 91 -0.32 -10.72 0.67
C ALA A 91 -0.64 -10.04 2.01
N ILE A 92 -1.92 -9.87 2.37
CA ILE A 92 -2.33 -9.22 3.62
C ILE A 92 -1.81 -9.99 4.84
N LEU A 93 -1.98 -11.32 4.87
CA LEU A 93 -1.53 -12.15 5.99
C LEU A 93 0.00 -12.25 6.11
N SER A 94 0.75 -11.92 5.06
CA SER A 94 2.22 -11.84 5.12
C SER A 94 2.72 -10.59 5.86
N ILE A 95 1.87 -9.58 6.06
CA ILE A 95 2.25 -8.34 6.75
C ILE A 95 2.39 -8.63 8.24
N PRO A 96 3.58 -8.40 8.84
CA PRO A 96 3.77 -8.62 10.27
C PRO A 96 2.90 -7.67 11.09
N THR A 97 2.07 -8.24 11.96
CA THR A 97 1.44 -7.50 13.06
C THR A 97 2.40 -7.52 14.24
N GLY A 98 2.64 -6.38 14.89
CA GLY A 98 3.75 -6.15 15.83
C GLY A 98 3.77 -6.94 17.15
N ASN A 99 3.46 -8.23 17.13
CA ASN A 99 3.77 -9.20 18.17
C ASN A 99 4.69 -10.28 17.56
N ALA A 100 5.99 -10.01 17.58
CA ALA A 100 7.06 -10.99 17.49
C ALA A 100 7.89 -10.87 18.77
#